data_AF-A0A1F4AQL4-F1
#
_entry.id   AF-A0A1F4AQL4-F1
#
_cell.length_a   1.000
_cell.length_b   1.000
_cell.length_c   1.000
_cell.angle_alpha   90.00
_cell.angle_beta   90.00
_cell.angle_gamma   90.00
#
_symmetry.space_group_name_H-M   'P 1'
#
loop_
_entity.id
_entity.type
_entity.pdbx_description
1 polymer ?
#
loop_
_entity_poly.entity_id
_entity_poly.type
_entity_poly.pdbx_seq_one_letter_code
_entity_poly.pdbx_strand_id
1 'polypeptide(L)'
;MTRMVTIYGTQECPFCLRAERLLRTKGVLDLVKIAVDADPGERQRMIARAGRSSVPQIFVGNTHVGGFDDLAALERAGLLDDLLGIQSRAKCAAP
;
A
#
# COMPACT_ATOMS: atom_id res chain seq x y z
N MET A 1 -1.10 -10.43 -13.46
CA MET A 1 -2.03 -10.30 -12.32
C MET A 1 -1.31 -9.50 -11.26
N THR A 2 -1.82 -8.32 -10.92
CA THR A 2 -1.21 -7.47 -9.89
C THR A 2 -1.48 -8.06 -8.50
N ARG A 3 -0.57 -7.84 -7.55
CA ARG A 3 -0.79 -8.32 -6.18
C ARG A 3 -1.93 -7.53 -5.52
N MET A 4 -2.74 -8.22 -4.72
CA MET A 4 -3.78 -7.58 -3.90
C MET A 4 -3.13 -6.59 -2.94
N VAL A 5 -3.65 -5.37 -2.86
CA VAL A 5 -3.15 -4.34 -1.96
C VAL A 5 -4.21 -4.00 -0.92
N THR A 6 -3.82 -4.03 0.35
CA THR A 6 -4.68 -3.67 1.47
C THR A 6 -4.15 -2.40 2.13
N ILE A 7 -5.00 -1.39 2.28
CA ILE A 7 -4.70 -0.14 2.96
C ILE A 7 -5.56 -0.08 4.23
N TYR A 8 -4.91 -0.18 5.38
CA TYR A 8 -5.54 0.15 6.65
C TYR A 8 -5.44 1.65 6.88
N GLY A 9 -6.58 2.28 7.12
CA GLY A 9 -6.68 3.72 7.26
C GLY A 9 -7.99 4.12 7.89
N THR A 10 -8.21 5.43 8.02
CA THR A 10 -9.52 5.98 8.37
C THR A 10 -10.21 6.49 7.11
N GLN A 11 -11.53 6.66 7.17
CA GLN A 11 -12.29 7.13 6.02
C GLN A 11 -11.84 8.53 5.56
N GLU A 12 -11.51 9.40 6.52
CA GLU A 12 -11.13 10.80 6.30
C GLU A 12 -9.62 11.04 6.41
N CYS A 13 -8.79 10.12 5.89
CA CYS A 13 -7.34 10.31 5.89
C CYS A 13 -6.81 10.76 4.51
N PRO A 14 -6.22 11.97 4.39
CA PRO A 14 -5.68 12.45 3.12
C PRO A 14 -4.52 11.58 2.61
N PHE A 15 -3.72 11.00 3.50
CA PHE A 15 -2.61 10.12 3.12
C PHE A 15 -3.10 8.77 2.56
N CYS A 16 -4.21 8.23 3.08
CA CYS A 16 -4.81 7.01 2.54
C CYS A 16 -5.30 7.21 1.10
N LEU A 17 -5.94 8.35 0.83
CA LEU A 17 -6.40 8.71 -0.51
C LEU A 17 -5.23 8.87 -1.48
N ARG A 18 -4.11 9.47 -1.04
CA ARG A 18 -2.89 9.59 -1.86
C ARG A 18 -2.27 8.24 -2.15
N ALA A 19 -2.19 7.33 -1.17
CA ALA A 19 -1.70 5.97 -1.35
C ALA A 19 -2.56 5.20 -2.37
N GLU A 20 -3.88 5.25 -2.22
CA GLU A 20 -4.82 4.61 -3.13
C GLU A 20 -4.66 5.13 -4.55
N ARG A 21 -4.57 6.46 -4.72
CA ARG A 21 -4.38 7.08 -6.04
C ARG A 21 -3.09 6.61 -6.70
N LEU A 22 -1.99 6.57 -5.96
CA LEU A 22 -0.70 6.10 -6.46
C LEU A 22 -0.81 4.66 -7.00
N LEU A 23 -1.40 3.77 -6.21
CA LEU A 23 -1.57 2.35 -6.57
C LEU A 23 -2.50 2.17 -7.77
N ARG A 24 -3.59 2.94 -7.84
CA ARG A 24 -4.47 2.95 -9.01
C ARG A 24 -3.76 3.46 -10.26
N THR A 25 -2.93 4.50 -10.15
CA THR A 25 -2.11 4.99 -11.27
C THR A 25 -1.14 3.91 -11.78
N LYS A 26 -0.69 3.01 -10.91
CA LYS A 26 0.11 1.84 -11.28
C LYS A 26 -0.67 0.72 -11.95
N GLY A 27 -1.99 0.79 -11.99
CA GLY A 27 -2.84 -0.26 -12.55
C GLY A 27 -3.12 -1.41 -11.56
N VAL A 28 -2.99 -1.16 -10.26
CA VAL A 28 -3.51 -2.08 -9.24
C VAL A 28 -5.04 -1.99 -9.26
N LEU A 29 -5.68 -3.11 -9.60
CA LEU A 29 -7.14 -3.24 -9.63
C LEU A 29 -7.67 -3.78 -8.30
N ASP A 30 -6.95 -4.73 -7.70
CA ASP A 30 -7.30 -5.38 -6.44
C ASP A 30 -6.83 -4.55 -5.23
N LEU A 31 -7.48 -3.40 -5.01
CA LEU A 31 -7.20 -2.52 -3.88
C LEU A 31 -8.35 -2.56 -2.86
N VAL A 32 -8.02 -2.93 -1.62
CA VAL A 32 -8.97 -3.01 -0.50
C VAL A 32 -8.58 -1.97 0.54
N LYS A 33 -9.51 -1.07 0.87
CA LYS A 33 -9.33 -0.11 1.97
C LYS A 33 -10.13 -0.58 3.18
N ILE A 34 -9.44 -0.75 4.32
CA ILE A 34 -10.03 -1.16 5.60
C ILE A 34 -10.06 0.06 6.52
N ALA A 35 -11.27 0.44 6.93
CA ALA A 35 -11.55 1.55 7.83
C ALA A 35 -11.36 1.12 9.29
N VAL A 36 -10.23 1.45 9.91
CA VAL A 36 -9.92 1.09 11.31
C VAL A 36 -10.58 2.01 12.34
N ASP A 37 -11.17 3.11 11.88
CA ASP A 37 -12.03 4.02 12.65
C ASP A 37 -13.45 3.47 12.83
N ALA A 38 -13.96 2.72 11.86
CA ALA A 38 -15.29 2.14 11.91
C ALA A 38 -15.39 0.88 12.78
N ASP A 39 -14.32 0.08 12.85
CA ASP A 39 -14.27 -1.16 13.62
C ASP A 39 -13.01 -1.23 14.52
N PRO A 40 -13.17 -1.21 15.86
CA PRO A 40 -12.05 -1.35 16.80
C PRO A 40 -11.27 -2.67 16.63
N GLY A 41 -11.93 -3.74 16.17
CA GLY A 41 -11.31 -5.02 15.88
C GLY A 41 -10.33 -4.95 14.71
N GLU A 42 -10.64 -4.19 13.66
CA GLU A 42 -9.74 -3.97 12.53
C GLU A 42 -8.51 -3.16 12.94
N ARG A 43 -8.66 -2.21 13.87
CA ARG A 43 -7.51 -1.49 14.45
C ARG A 43 -6.56 -2.43 15.18
N GLN A 44 -7.08 -3.36 15.99
CA GLN A 44 -6.23 -4.35 16.67
C GLN A 44 -5.53 -5.27 15.67
N ARG A 45 -6.24 -5.74 14.63
CA ARG A 45 -5.64 -6.54 13.55
C ARG A 45 -4.54 -5.78 12.81
N MET A 46 -4.76 -4.51 12.50
CA MET A 46 -3.76 -3.64 11.89
C MET A 46 -2.51 -3.55 12.77
N ILE A 47 -2.68 -3.27 14.06
CA ILE A 47 -1.55 -3.16 15.01
C ILE A 47 -0.81 -4.49 15.12
N ALA A 48 -1.52 -5.61 15.22
CA ALA A 48 -0.93 -6.94 15.30
C ALA A 48 -0.13 -7.30 14.02
N ARG A 49 -0.61 -6.88 12.84
CA ARG A 49 0.06 -7.14 11.55
C ARG A 49 1.21 -6.17 11.26
N ALA A 50 1.03 -4.88 11.53
CA ALA A 50 1.96 -3.82 11.16
C ALA A 50 2.98 -3.50 12.27
N GLY A 51 2.73 -3.93 13.50
CA GLY A 51 3.51 -3.55 14.69
C GLY A 51 3.44 -2.06 15.03
N ARG A 52 2.58 -1.29 14.35
CA ARG A 52 2.43 0.17 14.50
C ARG A 52 0.97 0.56 14.52
N SER A 53 0.66 1.62 15.26
CA SER A 53 -0.68 2.19 15.38
C SER A 53 -0.93 3.41 14.50
N SER A 54 0.07 3.86 13.75
CA SER A 54 -0.06 4.98 12.81
C SER A 54 -0.79 4.54 11.54
N VAL A 55 -1.63 5.40 10.98
CA VAL A 55 -2.23 5.20 9.65
C VAL A 55 -1.60 6.16 8.64
N PRO A 56 -1.53 5.83 7.34
CA PRO A 56 -1.93 4.56 6.73
C PRO A 56 -0.95 3.40 7.02
N GLN A 57 -1.45 2.16 7.03
CA GLN A 57 -0.62 0.95 6.94
C GLN A 57 -0.96 0.18 5.66
N ILE A 58 0.04 -0.02 4.81
CA ILE A 58 -0.13 -0.55 3.46
C ILE A 58 0.51 -1.94 3.40
N PHE A 59 -0.24 -2.89 2.86
CA PHE A 59 0.18 -4.27 2.66
C PHE A 59 0.00 -4.65 1.20
N VAL A 60 1.02 -5.27 0.62
CA VAL A 60 0.98 -5.83 -0.73
C VAL A 60 1.02 -7.35 -0.59
N GLY A 61 -0.14 -7.99 -0.73
CA GLY A 61 -0.36 -9.39 -0.40
C GLY A 61 -0.05 -9.65 1.08
N ASN A 62 1.02 -10.39 1.33
CA ASN A 62 1.51 -10.69 2.67
C ASN A 62 2.64 -9.75 3.14
N THR A 63 3.17 -8.90 2.25
CA THR A 63 4.30 -8.02 2.56
C THR A 63 3.80 -6.71 3.15
N HIS A 64 4.33 -6.36 4.33
CA HIS A 64 4.10 -5.04 4.93
C HIS A 64 5.00 -4.01 4.27
N VAL A 65 4.40 -2.97 3.68
CA VAL A 65 5.14 -1.84 3.08
C VAL A 65 5.44 -0.78 4.12
N GLY A 66 4.49 -0.52 5.02
CA GLY A 66 4.56 0.59 5.97
C GLY A 66 3.55 1.67 5.63
N GLY A 67 3.95 2.93 5.76
CA GLY A 67 3.11 4.08 5.52
C GLY A 67 3.07 4.56 4.07
N PHE A 68 2.46 5.72 3.87
CA PHE A 68 2.47 6.39 2.57
C PHE A 68 3.89 6.82 2.18
N ASP A 69 4.70 7.25 3.15
CA ASP A 69 6.08 7.67 2.88
C ASP A 69 6.95 6.51 2.38
N ASP A 70 6.79 5.33 2.97
CA ASP A 70 7.48 4.11 2.54
C ASP A 70 7.05 3.70 1.12
N LEU A 71 5.73 3.74 0.85
CA LEU A 71 5.20 3.47 -0.49
C LEU A 71 5.74 4.47 -1.53
N ALA A 72 5.73 5.77 -1.20
CA ALA A 72 6.24 6.81 -2.07
C ALA A 72 7.77 6.76 -2.23
N ALA A 73 8.50 6.24 -1.24
CA ALA A 73 9.93 5.98 -1.34
C ALA A 73 10.22 4.82 -2.30
N LEU A 74 9.47 3.72 -2.21
CA LEU A 74 9.58 2.59 -3.15
C LEU A 74 9.28 3.02 -4.59
N GLU A 75 8.28 3.88 -4.77
CA GLU A 75 7.95 4.43 -6.07
C GLU A 75 9.09 5.28 -6.65
N ARG A 76 9.63 6.20 -5.85
CA ARG A 76 10.77 7.03 -6.25
C ARG A 76 12.02 6.19 -6.54
N ALA A 77 12.16 5.05 -5.87
CA ALA A 77 13.23 4.09 -6.12
C ALA A 77 12.97 3.17 -7.33
N GLY A 78 11.78 3.22 -7.93
CA GLY A 78 11.38 2.32 -9.03
C GLY A 78 11.17 0.86 -8.60
N LEU A 79 11.11 0.58 -7.30
CA LEU A 79 10.94 -0.77 -6.73
C LEU A 79 9.47 -1.14 -6.50
N LEU A 80 8.57 -0.15 -6.53
CA LEU A 80 7.15 -0.39 -6.29
C LEU A 80 6.52 -1.32 -7.33
N ASP A 81 6.92 -1.21 -8.60
CA ASP A 81 6.39 -2.05 -9.67
C ASP A 81 6.74 -3.53 -9.45
N ASP A 82 7.99 -3.82 -9.10
CA ASP A 82 8.47 -5.17 -8.75
C ASP A 82 7.70 -5.72 -7.53
N LEU A 83 7.45 -4.88 -6.53
CA LEU A 83 6.69 -5.27 -5.34
C LEU A 83 5.22 -5.57 -5.70
N LEU A 84 4.61 -4.80 -6.59
CA LEU A 84 3.24 -5.01 -7.04
C LEU A 84 3.11 -6.17 -8.05
N GLY A 85 4.24 -6.69 -8.55
CA GLY A 85 4.25 -7.69 -9.62
C GLY A 85 3.74 -7.12 -10.94
N ILE A 86 3.85 -5.81 -11.12
CA ILE A 86 3.57 -5.15 -12.39
C ILE A 86 4.81 -5.37 -13.24
N GLN A 87 4.65 -6.06 -14.37
CA GLN A 87 5.72 -6.18 -15.36
C GLN A 87 5.99 -4.78 -15.93
N SER A 88 6.88 -4.04 -15.28
CA SER A 88 7.36 -2.77 -15.77
C SER A 88 8.12 -3.05 -17.07
N ARG A 89 7.53 -2.63 -18.19
CA ARG A 89 8.18 -2.64 -19.51
C ARG A 89 9.47 -1.80 -19.54
N ALA A 90 9.82 -1.12 -18.45
CA ALA A 90 10.97 -0.23 -18.32
C ALA A 90 12.18 -0.84 -17.60
N LYS A 91 12.20 -2.15 -17.27
CA LYS A 91 13.43 -2.79 -16.77
C LYS A 91 14.32 -3.31 -17.92
N CYS A 92 14.65 -2.42 -18.84
CA CYS A 92 15.76 -2.55 -19.78
C CYS A 92 16.66 -1.31 -19.65
N ALA A 93 17.28 -1.09 -18.49
CA ALA A 93 18.46 -0.23 -18.38
C ALA A 93 19.03 -0.29 -16.96
N ALA A 94 20.13 -1.02 -16.79
CA ALA A 94 21.36 -0.48 -16.21
C ALA A 94 22.54 -1.42 -16.56
N PRO A 95 23.72 -0.86 -16.87
CA PRO A 95 24.91 -1.57 -17.37
C PRO A 95 25.63 -2.44 -16.32
#